data_AF-A0A9E4E0Y2-F1
#
_entry.id   AF-A0A9E4E0Y2-F1
#
_cell.length_a   1.000
_cell.length_b   1.000
_cell.length_c   1.000
_cell.angle_alpha   90.00
_cell.angle_beta   90.00
_cell.angle_gamma   90.00
#
_symmetry.space_group_name_H-M   'P 1'
#
loop_
_entity.id
_entity.type
_entity.pdbx_description
1 polymer ?
#
loop_
_entity_poly.entity_id
_entity_poly.type
_entity_poly.pdbx_seq_one_letter_code
_entity_poly.pdbx_strand_id
1 'polypeptide(L)'
;MLDPTREVRQLKAGMFKVWTVWIAMFLTLVLALIFAFLLGGDIEQRHHPRHIRQITQILYGVSVVGLILAYFIRRYMLHRASSKPLSTETENTPGQISPYISRYKPAVVVSLAIAESIAAFGLTIFFMDGKLTPFLIFLAMALVGLFLYRPKFEEVEKLAISIKQSSDA
;
A
#
# COMPACT_ATOMS: atom_id res chain seq x y z
N MET A 1 6.94 -31.05 14.74
CA MET A 1 5.70 -30.59 15.41
C MET A 1 6.02 -29.24 16.02
N LEU A 2 5.65 -28.14 15.36
CA LEU A 2 5.96 -26.78 15.80
C LEU A 2 5.16 -26.47 17.06
N ASP A 3 5.75 -25.81 18.06
CA ASP A 3 5.01 -25.24 19.17
C ASP A 3 4.09 -24.13 18.62
N PRO A 4 2.77 -24.36 18.52
CA PRO A 4 1.86 -23.48 17.81
C PRO A 4 1.67 -22.14 18.54
N THR A 5 2.14 -22.00 19.78
CA THR A 5 1.84 -20.82 20.60
C THR A 5 2.86 -19.70 20.44
N ARG A 6 4.16 -20.00 20.29
CA ARG A 6 5.23 -18.98 20.22
C ARG A 6 5.34 -18.36 18.84
N GLU A 7 5.37 -19.16 17.77
CA GLU A 7 5.47 -18.63 16.40
C GLU A 7 4.25 -17.81 15.99
N VAL A 8 3.03 -18.29 16.30
CA VAL A 8 1.79 -17.56 16.00
C VAL A 8 1.75 -16.23 16.75
N ARG A 9 2.29 -16.17 17.97
CA ARG A 9 2.38 -14.92 18.76
C ARG A 9 3.38 -13.94 18.14
N GLN A 10 4.52 -14.40 17.64
CA GLN A 10 5.49 -13.57 16.91
C GLN A 10 4.95 -13.09 15.56
N LEU A 11 4.20 -13.94 14.85
CA LEU A 11 3.49 -13.60 13.61
C LEU A 11 2.44 -12.51 13.84
N LYS A 12 1.61 -12.65 14.89
CA LYS A 12 0.64 -11.63 15.28
C LYS A 12 1.29 -10.30 15.67
N ALA A 13 2.38 -10.34 16.45
CA ALA A 13 3.09 -9.13 16.87
C ALA A 13 3.70 -8.37 15.69
N GLY A 14 4.31 -9.08 14.73
CA GLY A 14 4.84 -8.43 13.52
C GLY A 14 3.75 -7.98 12.54
N MET A 15 2.62 -8.69 12.47
CA MET A 15 1.44 -8.25 11.71
C MET A 15 0.93 -6.90 12.21
N PHE A 16 0.90 -6.70 13.53
CA PHE A 16 0.46 -5.43 14.13
C PHE A 16 1.28 -4.24 13.59
N LYS A 17 2.61 -4.41 13.43
CA LYS A 17 3.49 -3.38 12.86
C LYS A 17 3.13 -3.02 11.41
N VAL A 18 2.77 -4.01 10.59
CA VAL A 18 2.34 -3.77 9.20
C VAL A 18 0.97 -3.08 9.19
N TRP A 19 0.09 -3.46 10.11
CA TRP A 19 -1.22 -2.84 10.26
C TRP A 19 -1.13 -1.37 10.70
N THR A 20 -0.17 -1.02 11.56
CA THR A 20 0.13 0.38 11.91
C THR A 20 0.48 1.21 10.69
N VAL A 21 1.29 0.68 9.75
CA VAL A 21 1.63 1.40 8.50
C VAL A 21 0.39 1.64 7.66
N TRP A 22 -0.47 0.63 7.52
CA TRP A 22 -1.73 0.77 6.78
C TRP A 22 -2.63 1.85 7.38
N ILE A 23 -2.77 1.88 8.72
CA ILE A 23 -3.55 2.93 9.41
C ILE A 23 -2.92 4.31 9.19
N ALA A 24 -1.59 4.43 9.27
CA ALA A 24 -0.91 5.69 9.03
C ALA A 24 -1.17 6.22 7.60
N MET A 25 -1.17 5.34 6.58
CA MET A 25 -1.45 5.70 5.18
C MET A 25 -2.94 5.98 4.94
N PHE A 26 -3.84 5.37 5.71
CA PHE A 26 -5.26 5.77 5.68
C PHE A 26 -5.45 7.16 6.28
N LEU A 27 -4.75 7.46 7.37
CA LEU A 27 -4.82 8.76 8.04
C LEU A 27 -4.34 9.90 7.12
N THR A 28 -3.28 9.68 6.34
CA THR A 28 -2.81 10.67 5.36
C THR A 28 -3.86 10.98 4.28
N LEU A 29 -4.60 9.97 3.80
CA LEU A 29 -5.73 10.17 2.88
C LEU A 29 -6.85 11.01 3.50
N VAL A 30 -7.19 10.74 4.76
CA VAL A 30 -8.20 11.52 5.50
C VAL A 30 -7.72 12.97 5.68
N LEU A 31 -6.45 13.18 6.02
CA LEU A 31 -5.87 14.51 6.13
C LEU A 31 -5.89 15.24 4.79
N ALA A 32 -5.56 14.58 3.68
CA ALA A 32 -5.64 15.16 2.35
C ALA A 32 -7.08 15.58 1.99
N LEU A 33 -8.09 14.78 2.37
CA LEU A 33 -9.50 15.12 2.19
C LEU A 33 -9.90 16.35 3.02
N ILE A 34 -9.55 16.36 4.31
CA ILE A 34 -9.82 17.51 5.19
C ILE A 34 -9.16 18.76 4.64
N PHE A 35 -7.90 18.65 4.22
CA PHE A 35 -7.15 19.76 3.64
C PHE A 35 -7.82 20.30 2.38
N ALA A 36 -8.20 19.43 1.44
CA ALA A 36 -8.91 19.84 0.24
C ALA A 36 -10.27 20.49 0.55
N PHE A 37 -11.00 19.99 1.55
CA PHE A 37 -12.28 20.57 1.95
C PHE A 37 -12.13 21.95 2.61
N LEU A 38 -11.10 22.13 3.44
CA LEU A 38 -10.79 23.41 4.09
C LEU A 38 -10.37 24.47 3.07
N LEU A 39 -9.55 24.12 2.08
CA LEU A 39 -9.08 25.07 1.06
C LEU A 39 -10.06 25.22 -0.11
N GLY A 40 -10.96 24.26 -0.32
CA GLY A 40 -11.88 24.24 -1.47
C GLY A 40 -12.88 25.39 -1.49
N GLY A 41 -13.09 26.05 -0.35
CA GLY A 41 -13.89 27.27 -0.27
C GLY A 41 -13.21 28.51 -0.88
N ASP A 42 -11.88 28.52 -0.98
CA ASP A 42 -11.11 29.74 -1.30
C ASP A 42 -10.39 29.69 -2.67
N ILE A 43 -10.33 28.52 -3.33
CA ILE A 43 -9.52 28.30 -4.56
C ILE A 43 -10.40 28.20 -5.82
N GLU A 44 -11.47 28.98 -5.98
CA GLU A 44 -12.08 29.18 -7.31
C GLU A 44 -11.15 30.00 -8.22
N GLN A 45 -10.06 29.39 -8.67
CA GLN A 45 -9.14 30.02 -9.63
C GLN A 45 -9.69 29.90 -11.06
N ARG A 46 -9.95 31.05 -11.68
CA ARG A 46 -10.27 31.17 -13.12
C ARG A 46 -9.02 30.96 -13.97
N HIS A 47 -8.53 29.72 -14.05
CA HIS A 47 -7.49 29.36 -15.02
C HIS A 47 -8.08 28.71 -16.28
N HIS A 48 -7.41 28.94 -17.41
CA HIS A 48 -7.88 28.55 -18.74
C HIS A 48 -8.13 27.03 -18.82
N PRO A 49 -9.36 26.58 -19.13
CA PRO A 49 -9.81 25.20 -18.90
C PRO A 49 -9.19 24.14 -19.83
N ARG A 50 -8.44 24.55 -20.86
CA ARG A 50 -8.00 23.63 -21.93
C ARG A 50 -6.79 22.78 -21.53
N HIS A 51 -5.79 23.36 -20.88
CA HIS A 51 -4.56 22.66 -20.50
C HIS A 51 -4.76 21.77 -19.27
N ILE A 52 -5.55 22.23 -18.30
CA ILE A 52 -5.85 21.46 -17.08
C ILE A 52 -6.56 20.15 -17.42
N ARG A 53 -7.54 20.19 -18.33
CA ARG A 53 -8.28 18.99 -18.76
C ARG A 53 -7.35 17.91 -19.35
N GLN A 54 -6.36 18.30 -20.15
CA GLN A 54 -5.39 17.36 -20.73
C GLN A 54 -4.52 16.72 -19.64
N ILE A 55 -4.03 17.52 -18.69
CA ILE A 55 -3.23 17.03 -17.56
C ILE A 55 -4.06 16.05 -16.70
N THR A 56 -5.32 16.40 -16.41
CA THR A 56 -6.23 15.53 -15.67
C THR A 56 -6.43 14.19 -16.38
N GLN A 57 -6.65 14.18 -17.70
CA GLN A 57 -6.81 12.95 -18.48
C GLN A 57 -5.54 12.07 -18.46
N ILE A 58 -4.36 12.68 -18.57
CA ILE A 58 -3.08 11.96 -18.47
C ILE A 58 -2.93 11.35 -17.07
N LEU A 59 -3.18 12.14 -16.02
CA LEU A 59 -3.11 11.65 -14.63
C LEU A 59 -4.10 10.52 -14.36
N TYR A 60 -5.31 10.58 -14.92
CA TYR A 60 -6.26 9.45 -14.85
C TYR A 60 -5.68 8.18 -15.45
N GLY A 61 -5.09 8.28 -16.65
CA GLY A 61 -4.43 7.15 -17.30
C GLY A 61 -3.30 6.60 -16.45
N VAL A 62 -2.45 7.46 -15.91
CA VAL A 62 -1.33 7.08 -15.03
C VAL A 62 -1.83 6.41 -13.75
N SER A 63 -2.93 6.88 -13.14
CA SER A 63 -3.51 6.25 -11.95
C SER A 63 -4.05 4.86 -12.20
N VAL A 64 -4.75 4.64 -13.33
CA VAL A 64 -5.25 3.31 -13.70
C VAL A 64 -4.08 2.35 -13.93
N VAL A 65 -3.07 2.78 -14.71
CA VAL A 65 -1.85 2.00 -14.93
C VAL A 65 -1.13 1.73 -13.60
N GLY A 66 -1.06 2.73 -12.72
CA GLY A 66 -0.48 2.62 -11.39
C GLY A 66 -1.15 1.57 -10.52
N LEU A 67 -2.49 1.49 -10.53
CA LEU A 67 -3.21 0.43 -9.81
C LEU A 67 -2.89 -0.96 -10.34
N ILE A 68 -2.87 -1.12 -11.67
CA ILE A 68 -2.53 -2.41 -12.30
C ILE A 68 -1.09 -2.79 -11.96
N LEU A 69 -0.17 -1.82 -12.02
CA LEU A 69 1.23 -2.03 -11.72
C LEU A 69 1.44 -2.38 -10.24
N ALA A 70 0.74 -1.73 -9.32
CA ALA A 70 0.77 -2.06 -7.89
C ALA A 70 0.36 -3.51 -7.63
N TYR A 71 -0.70 -3.98 -8.32
CA TYR A 71 -1.13 -5.37 -8.25
C TYR A 71 -0.05 -6.33 -8.75
N PHE A 72 0.55 -6.04 -9.91
CA PHE A 72 1.64 -6.85 -10.48
C PHE A 72 2.88 -6.88 -9.59
N ILE A 73 3.33 -5.72 -9.08
CA ILE A 73 4.49 -5.59 -8.20
C ILE A 73 4.26 -6.39 -6.92
N ARG A 74 3.08 -6.26 -6.28
CA ARG A 74 2.76 -7.02 -5.07
C ARG A 74 2.85 -8.51 -5.33
N ARG A 75 2.22 -8.99 -6.41
CA ARG A 75 2.23 -10.40 -6.78
C ARG A 75 3.65 -10.91 -7.07
N TYR A 76 4.44 -10.13 -7.80
CA TYR A 76 5.81 -10.48 -8.14
C TYR A 76 6.72 -10.53 -6.90
N MET A 77 6.62 -9.53 -6.00
CA MET A 77 7.41 -9.49 -4.76
C MET A 77 7.05 -10.64 -3.82
N LEU A 78 5.76 -10.96 -3.68
CA LEU A 78 5.32 -12.10 -2.86
C LEU A 78 5.79 -13.43 -3.44
N HIS A 79 5.72 -13.61 -4.76
CA HIS A 79 6.20 -14.82 -5.42
C HIS A 79 7.71 -15.00 -5.20
N ARG A 80 8.51 -13.95 -5.42
CA ARG A 80 9.96 -13.97 -5.21
C ARG A 80 10.35 -14.17 -3.74
N ALA A 81 9.59 -13.59 -2.81
CA ALA A 81 9.80 -13.77 -1.38
C ALA A 81 9.62 -15.23 -0.94
N SER A 82 8.72 -15.96 -1.62
CA SER A 82 8.40 -17.36 -1.36
C SER A 82 9.40 -18.36 -1.94
N SER A 83 10.16 -17.98 -2.97
CA SER A 83 11.10 -18.87 -3.67
C SER A 83 12.53 -18.87 -3.11
N LYS A 84 12.86 -17.96 -2.19
CA LYS A 84 14.19 -17.92 -1.58
C LYS A 84 14.21 -18.78 -0.31
N PRO A 85 15.12 -19.77 -0.17
CA PRO A 85 15.28 -20.47 1.08
C PRO A 85 15.64 -19.49 2.21
N LEU A 86 15.23 -19.82 3.44
CA LEU A 86 15.56 -19.04 4.60
C LEU A 86 17.05 -19.28 4.91
N SER A 87 17.88 -18.24 4.82
CA SER A 87 19.27 -18.34 5.26
C SER A 87 19.27 -18.57 6.78
N THR A 88 19.82 -19.71 7.19
CA THR A 88 19.87 -20.27 8.56
C THR A 88 20.47 -19.33 9.61
N GLU A 89 21.03 -18.20 9.21
CA GLU A 89 21.71 -17.23 10.06
C GLU A 89 20.77 -16.32 10.87
N THR A 90 19.47 -16.26 10.54
CA THR A 90 18.51 -15.37 11.21
C THR A 90 17.71 -16.04 12.33
N GLU A 91 17.91 -17.35 12.58
CA GLU A 91 17.07 -18.13 13.50
C GLU A 91 17.33 -17.84 15.00
N ASN A 92 18.47 -17.22 15.35
CA ASN A 92 18.96 -17.20 16.74
C ASN A 92 19.05 -15.83 17.43
N THR A 93 18.33 -14.78 16.97
CA THR A 93 18.32 -13.50 17.71
C THR A 93 17.02 -13.33 18.53
N PRO A 94 17.07 -13.36 19.87
CA PRO A 94 15.91 -13.12 20.72
C PRO A 94 15.38 -11.71 20.47
N GLY A 95 14.13 -11.59 20.02
CA GLY A 95 13.48 -10.30 19.75
C GLY A 95 13.44 -9.87 18.27
N GLN A 96 13.99 -10.65 17.34
CA GLN A 96 13.87 -10.35 15.91
C GLN A 96 12.46 -10.65 15.38
N ILE A 97 11.97 -9.74 14.54
CA ILE A 97 10.72 -9.89 13.79
C ILE A 97 10.84 -11.15 12.93
N SER A 98 9.81 -12.01 12.95
CA SER A 98 9.77 -13.23 12.15
C SER A 98 10.25 -12.96 10.71
N PRO A 99 11.20 -13.75 10.16
CA PRO A 99 11.82 -13.49 8.87
C PRO A 99 10.82 -13.59 7.69
N TYR A 100 9.63 -14.14 7.92
CA TYR A 100 8.51 -14.11 6.98
C TYR A 100 7.90 -12.70 6.85
N ILE A 101 7.80 -11.97 7.96
CA ILE A 101 7.24 -10.62 8.01
C ILE A 101 8.19 -9.59 7.41
N SER A 102 9.51 -9.77 7.57
CA SER A 102 10.51 -8.88 6.97
C SER A 102 10.47 -8.91 5.43
N ARG A 103 10.13 -10.06 4.83
CA ARG A 103 9.93 -10.21 3.38
C ARG A 103 8.55 -9.75 2.90
N TYR A 104 7.51 -9.89 3.72
CA TYR A 104 6.15 -9.44 3.41
C TYR A 104 5.96 -7.92 3.49
N LYS A 105 6.53 -7.28 4.51
CA LYS A 105 6.40 -5.83 4.78
C LYS A 105 6.72 -4.96 3.56
N PRO A 106 7.86 -5.09 2.85
CA PRO A 106 8.17 -4.21 1.72
C PRO A 106 7.18 -4.37 0.57
N ALA A 107 6.68 -5.58 0.28
CA ALA A 107 5.68 -5.79 -0.76
C ALA A 107 4.37 -5.04 -0.47
N VAL A 108 3.91 -5.09 0.79
CA VAL A 108 2.73 -4.36 1.24
C VAL A 108 2.96 -2.85 1.17
N VAL A 109 4.07 -2.37 1.74
CA VAL A 109 4.38 -0.94 1.80
C VAL A 109 4.50 -0.33 0.40
N VAL A 110 5.18 -1.00 -0.54
CA VAL A 110 5.30 -0.52 -1.93
C VAL A 110 3.94 -0.48 -2.61
N SER A 111 3.11 -1.52 -2.45
CA SER A 111 1.76 -1.53 -3.04
C SER A 111 0.86 -0.42 -2.48
N LEU A 112 0.95 -0.13 -1.18
CA LEU A 112 0.22 0.95 -0.53
C LEU A 112 0.73 2.33 -0.97
N ALA A 113 2.04 2.52 -1.08
CA ALA A 113 2.63 3.78 -1.53
C ALA A 113 2.22 4.12 -2.97
N ILE A 114 2.14 3.12 -3.86
CA ILE A 114 1.63 3.33 -5.22
C ILE A 114 0.16 3.75 -5.17
N ALA A 115 -0.66 3.09 -4.36
CA ALA A 115 -2.07 3.48 -4.20
C ALA A 115 -2.22 4.89 -3.61
N GLU A 116 -1.40 5.27 -2.64
CA GLU A 116 -1.41 6.61 -2.03
C GLU A 116 -0.97 7.70 -3.01
N SER A 117 0.01 7.41 -3.89
CA SER A 117 0.45 8.36 -4.92
C SER A 117 -0.68 8.82 -5.85
N ILE A 118 -1.70 8.00 -6.04
CA ILE A 118 -2.90 8.35 -6.82
C ILE A 118 -3.68 9.48 -6.15
N ALA A 119 -3.80 9.47 -4.82
CA ALA A 119 -4.44 10.57 -4.10
C ALA A 119 -3.61 11.86 -4.17
N ALA A 120 -2.28 11.74 -4.15
CA ALA A 120 -1.39 12.88 -4.34
C ALA A 120 -1.59 13.54 -5.72
N PHE A 121 -1.77 12.75 -6.79
CA PHE A 121 -2.13 13.28 -8.11
C PHE A 121 -3.48 14.01 -8.09
N GLY A 122 -4.47 13.47 -7.39
CA GLY A 122 -5.74 14.14 -7.16
C GLY A 122 -5.57 15.50 -6.49
N LEU A 123 -4.71 15.57 -5.47
CA LEU A 123 -4.45 16.81 -4.74
C LEU A 123 -3.76 17.84 -5.64
N THR A 124 -2.84 17.41 -6.51
CA THR A 124 -2.25 18.29 -7.53
C THR A 124 -3.31 18.88 -8.45
N ILE A 125 -4.25 18.07 -8.94
CA ILE A 125 -5.35 18.57 -9.79
C ILE A 125 -6.26 19.53 -9.03
N PHE A 126 -6.54 19.26 -7.75
CA PHE A 126 -7.32 20.16 -6.89
C PHE A 126 -6.69 21.55 -6.80
N PHE A 127 -5.37 21.63 -6.58
CA PHE A 127 -4.67 22.91 -6.54
C PHE A 127 -4.67 23.65 -7.89
N MET A 128 -4.73 22.93 -9.01
CA MET A 128 -4.73 23.54 -10.35
C MET A 128 -6.12 23.96 -10.84
N ASP A 129 -7.14 23.13 -10.64
CA ASP A 129 -8.50 23.35 -11.15
C ASP A 129 -9.44 23.98 -10.11
N GLY A 130 -9.07 23.95 -8.82
CA GLY A 130 -9.91 24.40 -7.71
C GLY A 130 -11.11 23.50 -7.42
N LYS A 131 -11.43 22.56 -8.32
CA LYS A 131 -12.61 21.70 -8.19
C LYS A 131 -12.33 20.48 -7.32
N LEU A 132 -13.24 20.23 -6.38
CA LEU A 132 -13.22 19.03 -5.55
C LEU A 132 -13.56 17.75 -6.32
N THR A 133 -14.39 17.84 -7.37
CA THR A 133 -14.86 16.66 -8.13
C THR A 133 -13.73 15.77 -8.65
N PRO A 134 -12.73 16.26 -9.41
CA PRO A 134 -11.63 15.41 -9.87
C PRO A 134 -10.83 14.82 -8.70
N PHE A 135 -10.57 15.60 -7.66
CA PHE A 135 -9.86 15.12 -6.47
C PHE A 135 -10.58 13.96 -5.77
N LEU A 136 -11.90 14.06 -5.60
CA LEU A 136 -12.69 13.00 -4.97
C LEU A 136 -12.61 11.68 -5.74
N ILE A 137 -12.49 11.72 -7.06
CA ILE A 137 -12.36 10.51 -7.88
C ILE A 137 -10.98 9.88 -7.69
N PHE A 138 -9.89 10.67 -7.72
CA PHE A 138 -8.54 10.17 -7.42
C PHE A 138 -8.44 9.63 -5.99
N LEU A 139 -9.06 10.32 -5.03
CA LEU A 139 -9.14 9.87 -3.65
C LEU A 139 -9.91 8.54 -3.53
N ALA A 140 -11.04 8.39 -4.23
CA ALA A 140 -11.79 7.15 -4.27
C ALA A 140 -10.96 5.99 -4.86
N MET A 141 -10.23 6.24 -5.96
CA MET A 141 -9.32 5.24 -6.54
C MET A 141 -8.22 4.83 -5.57
N ALA A 142 -7.62 5.79 -4.86
CA ALA A 142 -6.61 5.52 -3.84
C ALA A 142 -7.17 4.73 -2.65
N LEU A 143 -8.38 5.06 -2.19
CA LEU A 143 -9.10 4.33 -1.14
C LEU A 143 -9.38 2.88 -1.56
N VAL A 144 -9.81 2.67 -2.80
CA VAL A 144 -9.98 1.32 -3.36
C VAL A 144 -8.65 0.57 -3.36
N GLY A 145 -7.56 1.20 -3.79
CA GLY A 145 -6.22 0.61 -3.71
C GLY A 145 -5.83 0.25 -2.26
N LEU A 146 -6.07 1.15 -1.31
CA LEU A 146 -5.75 0.91 0.10
C LEU A 146 -6.57 -0.23 0.71
N PHE A 147 -7.84 -0.36 0.29
CA PHE A 147 -8.71 -1.46 0.69
C PHE A 147 -8.27 -2.80 0.09
N LEU A 148 -7.94 -2.81 -1.21
CA LEU A 148 -7.47 -4.00 -1.92
C LEU A 148 -6.12 -4.51 -1.39
N TYR A 149 -5.20 -3.59 -1.07
CA TYR A 149 -3.85 -3.92 -0.60
C TYR A 149 -3.71 -4.00 0.92
N ARG A 150 -4.84 -4.01 1.64
CA ARG A 150 -4.88 -4.19 3.11
C ARG A 150 -4.05 -5.42 3.52
N PRO A 151 -3.18 -5.30 4.54
CA PRO A 151 -2.42 -6.45 5.01
C PRO A 151 -3.37 -7.50 5.61
N LYS A 152 -3.30 -8.73 5.10
CA LYS A 152 -4.08 -9.88 5.55
C LYS A 152 -3.18 -10.89 6.26
N PHE A 153 -3.67 -11.47 7.35
CA PHE A 153 -2.93 -12.49 8.11
C PHE A 153 -2.71 -13.77 7.28
N GLU A 154 -3.74 -14.16 6.52
CA GLU A 154 -3.74 -15.33 5.63
C GLU A 154 -2.59 -15.32 4.62
N GLU A 155 -2.15 -14.15 4.14
CA GLU A 155 -1.04 -14.03 3.18
C GLU A 155 0.30 -14.35 3.81
N VAL A 156 0.49 -13.96 5.08
CA VAL A 156 1.73 -14.23 5.82
C VAL A 156 1.79 -15.69 6.25
N GLU A 157 0.66 -16.27 6.63
CA GLU A 157 0.56 -17.70 6.93
C GLU A 157 0.88 -18.57 5.70
N LYS A 158 0.30 -18.24 4.54
CA LYS A 158 0.63 -18.91 3.26
C LYS A 158 2.11 -18.79 2.92
N LEU A 159 2.70 -17.61 3.10
CA LEU A 159 4.12 -17.38 2.86
C LEU A 159 5.02 -18.22 3.79
N ALA A 160 4.65 -18.34 5.08
CA ALA A 160 5.38 -19.16 6.03
C ALA A 160 5.33 -20.65 5.66
N ILE A 161 4.16 -21.15 5.27
CA ILE A 161 3.98 -22.54 4.81
C ILE A 161 4.80 -22.81 3.55
N SER A 162 4.73 -21.92 2.54
CA SER A 162 5.45 -22.10 1.27
C SER A 162 6.97 -22.06 1.43
N ILE A 163 7.50 -21.16 2.27
CA ILE A 163 8.94 -21.09 2.52
C ILE A 163 9.42 -22.35 3.25
N LYS A 164 8.64 -22.86 4.20
CA LYS A 164 8.97 -24.10 4.90
C LYS A 164 9.01 -25.30 3.94
N GLN A 165 8.01 -25.44 3.08
CA GLN A 165 8.00 -26.50 2.05
C GLN A 165 9.21 -26.42 1.10
N SER A 166 9.68 -25.21 0.76
CA SER A 166 10.87 -25.04 -0.08
C SER A 166 12.21 -25.31 0.63
N SER A 167 12.21 -25.37 1.96
CA SER A 167 13.39 -25.69 2.77
C SER A 167 13.51 -27.19 3.05
N ASP A 168 12.38 -27.91 3.02
CA ASP A 168 12.30 -29.36 3.25
C ASP A 168 12.47 -30.18 1.95
N ALA A 169 12.52 -29.51 0.78
CA ALA A 169 12.68 -30.09 -0.55
C ALA A 169 14.10 -29.86 -1.11
#